data_AF-A0A6A3A019-F1
#
_entry.id   AF-A0A6A3A019-F1
#
_cell.length_a   1.000
_cell.length_b   1.000
_cell.length_c   1.000
_cell.angle_alpha   90.00
_cell.angle_beta   90.00
_cell.angle_gamma   90.00
#
_symmetry.space_group_name_H-M   'P 1'
#
loop_
_entity.id
_entity.type
_entity.pdbx_description
1 polymer ?
#
loop_
_entity_poly.entity_id
_entity_poly.type
_entity_poly.pdbx_seq_one_letter_code
_entity_poly.pdbx_strand_id
1 'polypeptide(L)'
;MNYDPEYQRLRADRTEKGAYELDLYLSKKHDQLLASTLQAGTYKRTLSLVIVDGFAVEITETQANVLRSANGVRVVEKNQELV
;
A
#
# COMPACT_ATOMS: atom_id res chain seq x y z
N MET A 1 12.33 7.04 -2.30
CA MET A 1 11.23 6.86 -3.28
C MET A 1 11.84 7.03 -4.66
N ASN A 2 11.79 5.99 -5.48
CA ASN A 2 12.21 6.10 -6.87
C ASN A 2 11.17 6.93 -7.64
N TYR A 3 11.64 7.72 -8.60
CA TYR A 3 10.79 8.49 -9.48
C TYR A 3 9.87 7.56 -10.27
N ASP A 4 8.55 7.81 -10.19
CA ASP A 4 7.53 7.04 -10.88
C ASP A 4 6.70 7.99 -11.78
N PRO A 5 6.99 8.05 -13.09
CA PRO A 5 6.32 8.97 -14.00
C PRO A 5 4.84 8.61 -14.23
N GLU A 6 4.49 7.33 -14.10
CA GLU A 6 3.10 6.89 -14.24
C GLU A 6 2.27 7.36 -13.04
N TYR A 7 2.82 7.22 -11.83
CA TYR A 7 2.20 7.76 -10.62
C TYR A 7 2.00 9.28 -10.72
N GLN A 8 2.98 10.05 -11.20
CA GLN A 8 2.84 11.50 -11.38
C GLN A 8 1.73 11.87 -12.38
N ARG A 9 1.66 11.14 -13.50
CA ARG A 9 0.60 11.33 -14.50
C ARG A 9 -0.78 11.06 -13.91
N LEU A 10 -0.94 9.94 -13.22
CA LEU A 10 -2.22 9.54 -12.59
C LEU A 10 -2.62 10.51 -11.48
N ARG A 11 -1.67 10.97 -10.66
CA ARG A 11 -1.92 11.95 -9.61
C ARG A 11 -2.27 13.35 -10.15
N ALA A 12 -1.80 13.70 -11.34
CA ALA A 12 -2.13 14.96 -11.99
C ALA A 12 -3.55 14.98 -12.58
N ASP A 13 -4.11 13.81 -12.91
CA ASP A 13 -5.48 13.68 -13.40
C ASP A 13 -6.48 13.75 -12.24
N ARG A 14 -7.14 14.90 -12.11
CA ARG A 14 -8.12 15.17 -11.05
C ARG A 14 -9.57 14.83 -11.44
N THR A 15 -9.77 14.11 -12.54
CA THR A 15 -11.10 13.60 -12.92
C THR A 15 -11.51 12.41 -12.03
N GLU A 16 -12.80 12.10 -11.96
CA GLU A 16 -13.29 10.90 -11.26
C GLU A 16 -12.64 9.61 -11.80
N LYS A 17 -12.46 9.56 -13.13
CA LYS A 17 -11.79 8.45 -13.80
C LYS A 17 -10.31 8.38 -13.40
N GLY A 18 -9.61 9.51 -13.37
CA GLY A 18 -8.21 9.60 -12.93
C GLY A 18 -8.04 9.14 -11.48
N ALA A 19 -8.95 9.54 -10.58
CA ALA A 19 -8.95 9.09 -9.19
C ALA A 19 -9.12 7.56 -9.07
N TYR A 20 -10.03 6.96 -9.86
CA TYR A 20 -10.21 5.52 -9.91
C TYR A 20 -8.97 4.79 -10.46
N GLU A 21 -8.36 5.30 -11.53
CA GLU A 21 -7.15 4.72 -12.11
C GLU A 21 -5.96 4.80 -11.14
N LEU A 22 -5.82 5.92 -10.41
CA LEU A 22 -4.83 6.09 -9.35
C LEU A 22 -5.04 5.09 -8.20
N ASP A 23 -6.29 4.90 -7.76
CA ASP A 23 -6.62 3.91 -6.72
C ASP A 23 -6.24 2.50 -7.16
N LEU A 24 -6.63 2.10 -8.37
CA LEU A 24 -6.28 0.79 -8.92
C LEU A 24 -4.75 0.62 -9.05
N TYR A 25 -4.04 1.66 -9.46
CA TYR A 25 -2.59 1.66 -9.59
C TYR A 25 -1.91 1.43 -8.23
N LEU A 26 -2.27 2.22 -7.22
CA LEU A 26 -1.70 2.08 -5.88
C LEU A 26 -2.08 0.76 -5.23
N SER A 27 -3.33 0.32 -5.38
CA SER A 27 -3.81 -0.97 -4.90
C SER A 27 -2.95 -2.13 -5.44
N LYS A 28 -2.60 -2.12 -6.72
CA LYS A 28 -1.68 -3.11 -7.32
C LYS A 28 -0.27 -3.02 -6.76
N LYS A 29 0.26 -1.82 -6.53
CA LYS A 29 1.60 -1.64 -5.91
C LYS A 29 1.63 -2.18 -4.49
N HIS A 30 0.57 -1.96 -3.72
CA HIS A 30 0.43 -2.52 -2.38
C HIS A 30 0.40 -4.05 -2.42
N ASP A 31 -0.32 -4.64 -3.36
CA ASP A 31 -0.35 -6.10 -3.54
C ASP A 31 1.02 -6.66 -3.93
N GLN A 32 1.73 -6.00 -4.84
CA GLN A 32 3.08 -6.40 -5.24
C GLN A 32 4.06 -6.33 -4.06
N LEU A 33 3.99 -5.26 -3.27
CA LEU A 33 4.81 -5.12 -2.08
C LEU A 33 4.54 -6.26 -1.09
N LEU A 34 3.27 -6.52 -0.77
CA LEU A 34 2.88 -7.59 0.13
C LEU A 34 3.32 -8.96 -0.38
N ALA A 35 3.08 -9.27 -1.65
CA ALA A 35 3.46 -10.54 -2.26
C ALA A 35 4.99 -10.74 -2.33
N SER A 36 5.76 -9.65 -2.47
CA SER A 36 7.23 -9.71 -2.45
C SER A 36 7.84 -9.84 -1.06
N THR A 37 7.09 -9.44 -0.02
CA THR A 37 7.60 -9.35 1.36
C THR A 37 7.08 -10.47 2.26
N LEU A 38 5.84 -10.90 2.04
CA LEU A 38 5.12 -11.85 2.89
C LEU A 38 4.68 -13.06 2.08
N GLN A 39 4.63 -14.22 2.73
CA GLN A 39 4.15 -15.44 2.09
C GLN A 39 2.64 -15.31 1.77
N ALA A 40 2.26 -15.67 0.54
CA ALA A 40 0.86 -15.69 0.13
C ALA A 40 0.00 -16.54 1.08
N GLY A 41 -1.19 -16.05 1.42
CA GLY A 41 -2.11 -16.72 2.35
C GLY A 41 -1.83 -16.48 3.83
N THR A 42 -0.74 -15.79 4.19
CA THR A 42 -0.40 -15.49 5.59
C THR A 42 -0.81 -14.08 6.05
N TYR A 43 -1.44 -13.31 5.16
CA TYR A 43 -1.91 -11.95 5.43
C TYR A 43 -3.28 -11.73 4.79
N LYS A 44 -4.07 -10.81 5.34
CA LYS A 44 -5.35 -10.40 4.76
C LYS A 44 -5.34 -8.90 4.54
N ARG A 45 -5.40 -8.48 3.27
CA ARG A 45 -5.47 -7.07 2.92
C ARG A 45 -6.86 -6.53 3.21
N THR A 46 -6.93 -5.39 3.90
CA THR A 46 -8.20 -4.81 4.34
C THR A 46 -8.55 -3.55 3.57
N LEU A 47 -7.58 -2.68 3.27
CA LEU A 47 -7.87 -1.39 2.64
C LEU A 47 -6.65 -0.79 1.93
N SER A 48 -6.86 -0.09 0.82
CA SER A 48 -5.88 0.80 0.18
C SER A 48 -6.27 2.25 0.46
N LEU A 49 -5.32 3.07 0.91
CA LEU A 49 -5.51 4.47 1.29
C LEU A 49 -4.71 5.38 0.35
N VAL A 50 -5.31 5.71 -0.78
CA VAL A 50 -4.71 6.53 -1.86
C VAL A 50 -4.26 7.91 -1.39
N ILE A 51 -4.99 8.52 -0.45
CA ILE A 51 -4.74 9.90 0.00
C ILE A 51 -3.35 10.03 0.65
N VAL A 52 -2.89 8.99 1.33
CA VAL A 52 -1.61 8.97 2.06
C VAL A 52 -0.59 8.01 1.43
N ASP A 53 -0.85 7.53 0.20
CA ASP A 53 -0.07 6.48 -0.47
C ASP A 53 0.20 5.27 0.46
N GLY A 54 -0.84 4.86 1.21
CA GLY A 54 -0.74 3.84 2.27
C GLY A 54 -1.77 2.73 2.11
N PHE A 55 -1.72 1.73 2.99
CA PHE A 55 -2.69 0.64 3.03
C PHE A 55 -2.78 0.05 4.44
N ALA A 56 -3.89 -0.64 4.71
CA ALA A 56 -4.11 -1.42 5.92
C ALA A 56 -4.12 -2.92 5.58
N VAL A 57 -3.45 -3.70 6.42
CA VAL A 57 -3.35 -5.15 6.29
C VAL A 57 -3.42 -5.78 7.67
N GLU A 58 -4.14 -6.89 7.77
CA GLU A 58 -4.16 -7.75 8.95
C GLU A 58 -3.01 -8.75 8.86
N ILE A 59 -2.09 -8.63 9.82
CA ILE A 59 -0.82 -9.36 9.87
C ILE A 59 -0.39 -9.57 11.33
N THR A 60 0.57 -10.46 11.54
CA THR A 60 1.25 -10.63 12.83
C THR A 60 2.28 -9.52 13.08
N GLU A 61 2.67 -9.36 14.35
CA GLU A 61 3.73 -8.44 14.73
C GLU A 61 5.08 -8.78 14.07
N THR A 62 5.37 -10.08 13.88
CA THR A 62 6.57 -10.54 13.18
C THR A 62 6.57 -10.11 11.71
N GLN A 63 5.44 -10.24 11.02
CA GLN A 63 5.28 -9.76 9.63
C GLN A 63 5.36 -8.23 9.55
N ALA A 64 4.84 -7.50 10.54
CA ALA A 64 4.96 -6.05 10.61
C ALA A 64 6.42 -5.60 10.71
N ASN A 65 7.24 -6.31 11.48
CA ASN A 65 8.69 -6.05 11.56
C ASN A 65 9.42 -6.27 10.23
N VAL A 66 9.00 -7.26 9.45
CA VAL A 66 9.53 -7.49 8.09
C VAL A 66 9.16 -6.31 7.18
N LEU A 67 7.90 -5.86 7.21
CA LEU A 67 7.46 -4.71 6.42
C LEU A 67 8.19 -3.41 6.78
N ARG A 68 8.52 -3.17 8.06
CA ARG A 68 9.32 -2.01 8.48
C ARG A 68 10.69 -1.95 7.81
N SER A 69 11.23 -3.09 7.42
CA SER A 69 12.52 -3.20 6.73
C SER A 69 12.39 -3.30 5.21
N ALA A 70 11.17 -3.35 4.69
CA ALA A 70 10.93 -3.50 3.25
C ALA A 70 11.20 -2.20 2.50
N ASN A 71 11.86 -2.30 1.35
CA ASN A 71 12.13 -1.15 0.50
C ASN A 71 10.81 -0.55 -0.01
N GLY A 72 10.66 0.78 0.13
CA GLY A 72 9.45 1.50 -0.24
C GLY A 72 8.45 1.69 0.90
N VAL A 73 8.65 1.03 2.05
CA VAL A 73 7.86 1.29 3.27
C VAL A 73 8.53 2.41 4.07
N ARG A 74 7.76 3.43 4.43
CA ARG A 74 8.24 4.54 5.29
C ARG A 74 7.90 4.34 6.77
N VAL A 75 6.66 3.93 7.05
CA VAL A 75 6.10 3.83 8.40
C VAL A 75 5.18 2.61 8.47
N VAL A 76 5.21 1.90 9.60
CA VAL A 76 4.27 0.81 9.91
C VAL A 76 3.79 1.00 11.35
N GLU A 77 2.52 1.37 11.48
CA GLU A 77 1.85 1.59 12.76
C GLU A 77 0.71 0.60 12.96
N LYS A 78 0.46 0.24 14.21
CA LYS A 78 -0.71 -0.58 14.56
C LYS A 78 -1.95 0.29 14.40
N ASN A 79 -2.91 -0.19 13.61
CA ASN A 79 -4.20 0.50 13.51
C ASN A 79 -4.88 0.49 14.90
N GLN A 80 -5.18 1.67 15.43
CA GLN A 80 -5.82 1.84 16.75
C GLN A 80 -7.36 1.84 16.68
N GLU A 81 -7.94 1.89 15.47
CA GLU A 81 -9.40 1.96 15.28
C GLU A 81 -10.11 0.61 15.44
N LEU A 82 -9.37 -0.50 15.34
CA LEU A 82 -9.88 -1.86 15.53
C LEU A 82 -9.41 -2.37 16.90
N VAL A 83 -10.24 -2.14 17.93
CA VAL A 83 -10.04 -2.66 19.31
C VAL A 83 -10.78 -3.97 19.48
#